data_AF-A0A7V1ZMV2-F1
#
_entry.id   AF-A0A7V1ZMV2-F1
#
_cell.length_a   1.000
_cell.length_b   1.000
_cell.length_c   1.000
_cell.angle_alpha   90.00
_cell.angle_beta   90.00
_cell.angle_gamma   90.00
#
_symmetry.space_group_name_H-M   'P 1'
#
loop_
_entity.id
_entity.type
_entity.pdbx_description
1 polymer ?
#
loop_
_entity_poly.entity_id
_entity_poly.type
_entity_poly.pdbx_seq_one_letter_code
_entity_poly.pdbx_strand_id
1 'polypeptide(L)'
;MKFIKIIILALLFVLALVLIIQNQEVFTHQFELKLNLGFYQIGPYITSNLLLIVASFLIGVVFAVIWGAFYAASMRGEIKEKNKIIKELQQKRETQLSPAQSSSSEEADNMAK
;
A
#
# COMPACT_ATOMS: atom_id res chain seq x y z
N MET A 1 -16.18 -7.11 31.78
CA MET A 1 -16.18 -5.64 32.02
C MET A 1 -15.17 -4.84 31.18
N LYS A 2 -14.15 -5.42 30.52
CA LYS A 2 -13.19 -4.64 29.69
C LYS A 2 -13.78 -4.25 28.33
N PHE A 3 -14.46 -5.19 27.65
CA PHE A 3 -15.16 -4.94 26.39
C PHE A 3 -16.26 -3.87 26.51
N ILE A 4 -17.05 -3.89 27.58
CA ILE A 4 -18.10 -2.88 27.79
C ILE A 4 -17.52 -1.46 27.91
N LYS A 5 -16.37 -1.31 28.60
CA LYS A 5 -15.68 -0.02 28.72
C LYS A 5 -15.15 0.48 27.38
N ILE A 6 -14.67 -0.44 26.54
CA ILE A 6 -14.20 -0.13 25.18
C ILE A 6 -15.37 0.33 24.31
N ILE A 7 -16.52 -0.36 24.39
CA ILE A 7 -17.73 0.01 23.65
C ILE A 7 -18.23 1.39 24.08
N ILE A 8 -18.29 1.65 25.40
CA ILE A 8 -18.70 2.96 25.93
C ILE A 8 -17.75 4.06 25.47
N LEU A 9 -16.43 3.82 25.51
CA LEU A 9 -15.44 4.80 25.06
C LEU A 9 -15.55 5.08 23.55
N ALA A 10 -15.80 4.05 22.74
CA ALA A 10 -16.03 4.21 21.30
C ALA A 10 -17.30 5.03 21.02
N LEU A 11 -18.40 4.75 21.73
CA LEU A 11 -19.63 5.52 21.64
C LEU A 11 -19.43 6.99 22.02
N LEU A 12 -18.71 7.25 23.12
CA LEU A 12 -18.42 8.61 23.58
C LEU A 12 -17.54 9.36 22.57
N PHE A 13 -16.57 8.67 21.98
CA PHE A 13 -15.73 9.23 20.91
C PHE A 13 -16.55 9.61 19.67
N VAL A 14 -17.43 8.72 19.21
CA VAL A 14 -18.34 9.00 18.08
C VAL A 14 -19.26 10.17 18.41
N LEU A 15 -19.82 10.21 19.62
CA LEU A 15 -20.67 11.31 20.07
C LEU A 15 -19.92 12.65 20.06
N ALA A 16 -18.68 12.68 20.58
CA ALA A 16 -17.85 13.88 20.59
C ALA A 16 -17.55 14.37 19.16
N LEU A 17 -17.22 13.46 18.24
CA LEU A 17 -17.04 13.77 16.82
C LEU A 17 -18.29 14.39 16.20
N VAL A 18 -19.46 13.80 16.43
CA VAL A 18 -20.73 14.31 15.92
C VAL A 18 -21.01 15.71 16.45
N LEU A 19 -20.79 15.94 17.75
CA LEU A 19 -20.97 17.27 18.37
C LEU A 19 -20.02 18.31 17.76
N ILE A 20 -18.75 17.96 17.55
CA ILE A 20 -17.79 18.86 16.91
C ILE A 20 -18.21 19.19 15.48
N ILE A 21 -18.57 18.17 14.68
CA ILE A 21 -18.95 18.34 13.28
C ILE A 21 -20.21 19.21 13.17
N GLN A 22 -21.22 19.00 14.01
CA GLN A 22 -22.46 19.78 13.96
C GLN A 22 -22.28 21.21 14.47
N ASN A 23 -21.44 21.43 15.48
CA ASN A 23 -21.29 22.74 16.12
C ASN A 23 -20.22 23.63 15.47
N GLN A 24 -19.47 23.10 14.51
CA GLN A 24 -18.47 23.86 13.76
C GLN A 24 -19.03 24.25 12.39
N GLU A 25 -19.19 25.56 12.20
CA GLU A 25 -19.68 26.15 10.96
C GLU A 25 -18.92 25.68 9.71
N VAL A 26 -17.62 25.42 9.84
CA VAL A 26 -16.78 24.91 8.75
C VAL A 26 -17.35 23.63 8.13
N PHE A 27 -17.99 22.75 8.88
CA PHE A 27 -18.53 21.49 8.35
C PHE A 27 -20.01 21.58 7.94
N THR A 28 -20.77 22.50 8.55
CA THR A 28 -22.21 22.65 8.31
C THR A 28 -22.56 23.70 7.26
N HIS A 29 -21.64 24.60 6.91
CA HIS A 29 -21.85 25.57 5.84
C HIS A 29 -22.13 24.88 4.50
N GLN A 30 -23.16 25.36 3.83
CA GLN A 30 -23.54 24.94 2.49
C GLN A 30 -22.76 25.77 1.48
N PHE A 31 -22.08 25.10 0.56
CA PHE A 31 -21.34 25.69 -0.53
C PHE A 31 -22.09 25.51 -1.84
N GLU A 32 -22.16 26.58 -2.61
CA GLU A 32 -22.61 26.53 -3.99
C GLU A 32 -21.44 26.11 -4.89
N LEU A 33 -21.48 24.86 -5.34
CA LEU A 33 -20.60 24.38 -6.38
C LEU A 33 -21.09 24.88 -7.73
N LYS A 34 -20.29 25.74 -8.34
CA LYS A 34 -20.44 26.19 -9.72
C LYS A 34 -19.14 25.92 -10.47
N LEU A 35 -19.25 25.29 -11.64
CA LEU A 35 -18.14 25.11 -12.55
C LEU A 35 -18.45 25.92 -13.81
N ASN A 36 -17.65 26.95 -14.06
CA ASN A 36 -17.74 27.76 -15.25
C ASN A 36 -16.46 27.60 -16.07
N LEU A 37 -16.54 26.88 -17.19
CA LEU A 37 -15.44 26.69 -18.13
C LEU A 37 -15.48 27.69 -19.30
N GLY A 38 -16.27 28.78 -19.20
CA GLY A 38 -16.42 29.80 -20.24
C GLY A 38 -17.38 29.42 -21.37
N PHE A 39 -17.34 28.17 -21.85
CA PHE A 39 -18.25 27.61 -22.87
C PHE A 39 -19.24 26.57 -22.31
N TYR A 40 -19.02 26.13 -21.06
CA TYR A 40 -19.87 25.16 -20.39
C TYR A 40 -20.03 25.55 -18.93
N GLN A 41 -21.27 25.57 -18.47
CA GLN A 41 -21.62 25.97 -17.11
C GLN A 41 -22.41 24.83 -16.45
N ILE A 42 -21.89 24.35 -15.33
CA ILE A 42 -22.50 23.30 -14.51
C ILE A 42 -22.81 23.90 -13.14
N GLY A 43 -24.06 23.77 -12.70
CA GLY A 43 -24.55 24.27 -11.41
C GLY A 43 -25.54 25.44 -11.52
N PRO A 44 -25.99 26.00 -10.38
CA PRO A 44 -25.45 25.77 -9.04
C PRO A 44 -25.95 24.47 -8.38
N TYR A 45 -25.04 23.74 -7.74
CA TYR A 45 -25.38 22.64 -6.83
C TYR A 45 -25.02 23.03 -5.41
N ILE A 46 -25.99 22.90 -4.51
CA ILE A 46 -25.79 23.21 -3.09
C ILE A 46 -25.36 21.92 -2.39
N THR A 47 -24.26 21.97 -1.64
CA THR A 47 -23.75 20.82 -0.90
C THR A 47 -23.04 21.24 0.38
N SER A 48 -22.96 20.35 1.37
CA SER A 48 -22.23 20.61 2.62
C SER A 48 -20.73 20.45 2.43
N ASN A 49 -19.94 21.31 3.09
CA ASN A 49 -18.47 21.20 3.08
C ASN A 49 -17.96 19.83 3.57
N LEU A 50 -18.67 19.20 4.52
CA LEU A 50 -18.32 17.86 4.99
C LEU A 50 -18.31 16.85 3.83
N LEU A 51 -19.28 16.95 2.92
CA LEU A 51 -19.36 16.06 1.75
C LEU A 51 -18.20 16.29 0.79
N LEU A 52 -17.77 17.56 0.59
CA LEU A 52 -16.58 17.87 -0.21
C LEU A 52 -15.30 17.28 0.42
N ILE A 53 -15.14 17.40 1.73
CA ILE A 53 -13.96 16.88 2.44
C ILE A 53 -13.92 15.36 2.31
N VAL A 54 -15.04 14.67 2.53
CA VAL A 54 -15.13 13.22 2.39
C VAL A 54 -14.88 12.80 0.93
N ALA A 55 -15.46 13.48 -0.04
CA ALA A 55 -15.27 13.16 -1.46
C ALA A 55 -13.80 13.35 -1.90
N SER A 56 -13.16 14.45 -1.49
CA SER A 56 -11.74 14.69 -1.79
C SER A 56 -10.81 13.68 -1.12
N PHE A 57 -11.11 13.28 0.11
CA PHE A 57 -10.40 12.20 0.78
C PHE A 57 -10.53 10.86 0.02
N LEU A 58 -11.74 10.50 -0.40
CA LEU A 58 -11.97 9.27 -1.17
C LEU A 58 -11.22 9.27 -2.50
N ILE A 59 -11.19 10.40 -3.20
CA ILE A 59 -10.39 10.56 -4.42
C ILE A 59 -8.91 10.31 -4.11
N GLY A 60 -8.38 10.88 -3.02
CA GLY A 60 -7.01 10.62 -2.57
C GLY A 60 -6.73 9.15 -2.28
N VAL A 61 -7.66 8.44 -1.63
CA VAL A 61 -7.56 6.99 -1.39
C VAL A 61 -7.49 6.21 -2.71
N VAL A 62 -8.33 6.56 -3.69
CA VAL A 62 -8.32 5.92 -5.01
C VAL A 62 -6.95 6.10 -5.67
N PHE A 63 -6.39 7.32 -5.66
CA PHE A 63 -5.04 7.56 -6.18
C PHE A 63 -3.96 6.76 -5.45
N ALA A 64 -4.02 6.69 -4.12
CA ALA A 64 -3.06 5.93 -3.32
C ALA A 64 -3.13 4.43 -3.64
N VAL A 65 -4.32 3.88 -3.82
CA VAL A 65 -4.52 2.47 -4.21
C VAL A 65 -3.96 2.20 -5.60
N ILE A 66 -4.26 3.06 -6.57
CA ILE A 66 -3.75 2.95 -7.94
C ILE A 66 -2.22 3.01 -7.92
N TRP A 67 -1.64 3.99 -7.22
CA TRP A 67 -0.19 4.14 -7.10
C TRP A 67 0.46 2.93 -6.43
N GLY A 68 -0.12 2.44 -5.33
CA GLY A 68 0.34 1.24 -4.65
C GLY A 68 0.29 0.00 -5.53
N ALA A 69 -0.75 -0.14 -6.36
CA ALA A 69 -0.86 -1.23 -7.33
C ALA A 69 0.23 -1.14 -8.42
N PHE A 70 0.49 0.05 -8.98
CA PHE A 70 1.57 0.27 -9.93
C PHE A 70 2.95 -0.03 -9.33
N TYR A 71 3.19 0.43 -8.10
CA TYR A 71 4.45 0.17 -7.39
C TYR A 71 4.64 -1.33 -7.08
N ALA A 72 3.59 -2.02 -6.65
CA ALA A 72 3.65 -3.47 -6.44
C ALA A 72 3.91 -4.23 -7.76
N ALA A 73 3.36 -3.75 -8.87
CA ALA A 73 3.60 -4.33 -10.18
C ALA A 73 5.05 -4.14 -10.67
N SER A 74 5.64 -2.95 -10.48
CA SER A 74 7.05 -2.70 -10.85
C SER A 74 8.01 -3.53 -9.99
N MET A 75 7.75 -3.64 -8.69
CA MET A 75 8.56 -4.47 -7.78
C MET A 75 8.56 -5.96 -8.15
N ARG A 76 7.47 -6.49 -8.71
CA ARG A 76 7.43 -7.89 -9.21
C ARG A 76 8.45 -8.14 -10.32
N GLY A 77 8.76 -7.13 -11.15
CA GLY A 77 9.80 -7.21 -12.17
C GLY A 77 11.18 -7.35 -11.54
N GLU A 78 11.51 -6.44 -10.64
CA GLU A 78 12.81 -6.43 -9.94
C GLU A 78 13.03 -7.70 -9.10
N ILE A 79 12.00 -8.19 -8.42
CA ILE A 79 12.08 -9.44 -7.64
C ILE A 79 12.38 -10.64 -8.54
N LYS A 80 11.77 -10.72 -9.73
CA LYS A 80 12.03 -11.81 -10.68
C LYS A 80 13.47 -11.77 -11.19
N GLU A 81 13.97 -10.58 -11.51
CA GLU A 81 15.35 -10.39 -11.96
C GLU A 81 16.35 -10.79 -10.86
N LYS A 82 16.16 -10.30 -9.63
CA LYS A 82 17.03 -10.67 -8.51
C LYS A 82 16.98 -12.16 -8.19
N ASN A 83 15.81 -12.79 -8.25
CA ASN A 83 15.69 -14.24 -8.07
C ASN A 83 16.40 -15.03 -9.17
N LYS A 84 16.40 -14.55 -10.41
CA LYS A 84 17.16 -15.19 -11.51
C LYS A 84 18.66 -15.13 -11.25
N ILE A 85 19.18 -13.96 -10.84
CA ILE A 85 20.59 -13.77 -10.50
C ILE A 85 20.98 -14.68 -9.32
N ILE A 86 20.16 -14.75 -8.27
CA ILE A 86 20.41 -15.64 -7.13
C ILE A 86 20.52 -17.10 -7.58
N LYS A 87 19.62 -17.58 -8.44
CA LYS A 87 19.67 -18.95 -8.98
C LYS A 87 20.92 -19.20 -9.81
N GLU A 88 21.30 -18.27 -10.69
CA GLU A 88 22.52 -18.40 -11.50
C GLU A 88 23.78 -18.45 -10.63
N LEU A 89 23.86 -17.63 -9.57
CA LEU A 89 24.97 -17.65 -8.62
C LEU A 89 25.01 -18.93 -7.78
N GLN A 90 23.86 -19.45 -7.36
CA GLN A 90 23.77 -20.74 -6.66
C GLN A 90 24.24 -21.89 -7.55
N GLN A 91 23.77 -21.94 -8.80
CA GLN A 91 24.19 -22.96 -9.77
C GLN A 91 25.70 -22.89 -10.05
N LYS A 92 26.27 -21.69 -10.20
CA LYS A 92 27.72 -21.51 -10.36
C LYS A 92 28.51 -21.99 -9.14
N ARG A 93 27.99 -21.74 -7.92
CA ARG A 93 28.60 -22.25 -6.69
C ARG A 93 28.60 -23.77 -6.62
N GLU A 94 27.46 -24.40 -6.93
CA GLU A 94 27.33 -25.87 -6.93
C GLU A 94 28.24 -26.52 -7.99
N THR A 95 28.32 -25.90 -9.18
CA THR A 95 29.21 -26.37 -10.26
C THR A 95 30.69 -26.21 -9.92
N GLN A 96 31.07 -25.24 -9.08
CA GLN A 96 32.46 -25.06 -8.62
C GLN A 96 32.85 -25.90 -7.40
N LEU A 97 31.88 -26.38 -6.61
CA LEU A 97 32.15 -27.35 -5.52
C LEU A 97 32.24 -28.80 -6.03
N SER A 98 31.56 -29.13 -7.13
CA SER A 98 31.53 -30.50 -7.67
C SER A 98 32.87 -31.09 -8.20
N PRO A 99 33.85 -30.32 -8.73
CA PRO A 99 35.12 -30.89 -9.19
C PRO A 99 36.16 -31.03 -8.07
N ALA A 100 35.96 -30.41 -6.90
CA ALA A 100 36.92 -30.46 -5.79
C ALA A 100 36.76 -31.72 -4.91
N GLN A 101 35.61 -32.40 -4.96
CA GLN A 101 35.41 -33.64 -4.20
C GLN A 101 35.89 -34.89 -4.96
N SER A 102 35.90 -34.88 -6.30
CA SER A 102 36.34 -36.03 -7.09
C SER A 102 37.87 -36.21 -7.10
N SER A 103 38.65 -35.12 -7.06
CA SER A 103 40.13 -35.22 -7.02
C SER A 103 40.66 -35.67 -5.66
N SER A 104 40.01 -35.29 -4.55
CA SER A 104 40.44 -35.69 -3.20
C SER A 104 40.18 -37.17 -2.88
N SER A 105 39.17 -37.78 -3.52
CA SER A 105 38.84 -39.20 -3.34
C SER A 105 39.72 -40.11 -4.21
N GLU A 106 40.16 -39.67 -5.38
CA GLU A 106 41.06 -40.47 -6.25
C GLU A 106 42.52 -40.49 -5.74
N GLU A 107 43.01 -39.40 -5.14
CA GLU A 107 44.36 -39.39 -4.53
C GLU A 107 44.45 -40.24 -3.25
N ALA A 108 43.37 -40.32 -2.47
CA ALA A 108 43.33 -41.15 -1.26
C ALA A 108 43.27 -42.66 -1.57
N ASP A 109 42.59 -43.05 -2.66
CA ASP A 109 42.45 -44.45 -3.09
C ASP A 109 43.74 -44.98 -3.76
N ASN A 110 44.48 -44.13 -4.47
CA ASN A 110 45.76 -44.51 -5.09
C ASN A 110 46.95 -44.60 -4.10
N MET A 111 46.88 -43.99 -2.92
CA MET A 111 47.90 -44.17 -1.86
C MET A 111 47.67 -45.43 -1.00
N ALA A 112 46.49 -46.05 -1.10
CA ALA A 112 46.12 -47.23 -0.31
C ALA A 112 46.45 -48.57 -1.02
N LYS A 113 47.09 -48.52 -2.19
CA LYS A 113 47.41 -49.68 -3.05
C LYS A 113 48.92 -49.82 -3.24
#